data_AF-A0A7J9IZN6-F1
#
_entry.id   AF-A0A7J9IZN6-F1
#
_cell.length_a   1.000
_cell.length_b   1.000
_cell.length_c   1.000
_cell.angle_alpha   90.00
_cell.angle_beta   90.00
_cell.angle_gamma   90.00
#
_symmetry.space_group_name_H-M   'P 1'
#
loop_
_entity.id
_entity.type
_entity.pdbx_description
1 polymer ?
#
loop_
_entity_poly.entity_id
_entity_poly.type
_entity_poly.pdbx_seq_one_letter_code
_entity_poly.pdbx_strand_id
1 'polypeptide(L)'
;MFNLRRSQFVQVFNNSPDETAYFRMLLNRENITSAAVMIQPSLISYSFNSLPQPALLDVASISADRILLLDAYFSIVIFHGMTIAQWRNMGYQSQPEHQ
;
A
#
# COMPACT_ATOMS: atom_id res chain seq x y z
N MET A 1 -8.97 3.54 17.13
CA MET A 1 -8.03 4.68 16.97
C MET A 1 -6.55 4.25 17.04
N PHE A 2 -6.10 3.35 16.15
CA PHE A 2 -4.69 2.94 16.09
C PHE A 2 -3.92 3.65 14.97
N ASN A 3 -4.44 3.60 13.74
CA ASN A 3 -3.73 4.17 12.59
C ASN A 3 -3.78 5.72 12.58
N LEU A 4 -4.89 6.34 12.97
CA LEU A 4 -4.97 7.82 13.05
C LEU A 4 -3.87 8.44 13.94
N ARG A 5 -3.67 7.91 15.16
CA ARG A 5 -2.67 8.48 16.10
C ARG A 5 -1.22 8.33 15.62
N ARG A 6 -0.96 7.40 14.69
CA ARG A 6 0.35 7.13 14.07
C ARG A 6 0.48 7.77 12.68
N SER A 7 -0.60 8.31 12.13
CA SER A 7 -0.63 8.93 10.82
C SER A 7 0.12 10.27 10.81
N GLN A 8 0.52 10.69 9.61
CA GLN A 8 1.13 11.99 9.35
C GLN A 8 0.25 13.19 9.69
N PHE A 9 -1.05 12.99 9.93
CA PHE A 9 -1.95 14.04 10.40
C PHE A 9 -1.65 14.48 11.83
N VAL A 10 -1.24 13.53 12.68
CA VAL A 10 -0.96 13.75 14.11
C VAL A 10 0.54 13.77 14.38
N GLN A 11 1.29 12.80 13.84
CA GLN A 11 2.73 12.69 13.99
C GLN A 11 3.42 13.38 12.81
N VAL A 12 3.85 14.61 13.01
CA VAL A 12 4.39 15.47 11.93
C VAL A 12 5.90 15.32 11.71
N PHE A 13 6.59 14.59 12.58
CA PHE A 13 8.01 14.27 12.39
C PHE A 13 8.21 13.44 11.11
N ASN A 14 9.33 13.64 10.41
CA ASN A 14 9.63 13.15 9.05
C ASN A 14 8.80 13.76 7.90
N ASN A 15 7.99 14.79 8.16
CA ASN A 15 7.34 15.59 7.11
C ASN A 15 7.78 17.05 7.21
N SER A 16 7.84 17.74 6.07
CA SER A 16 7.99 19.19 6.05
C SER A 16 6.71 19.89 6.58
N PRO A 17 6.81 21.16 7.02
CA PRO A 17 5.65 21.95 7.40
C PRO A 17 4.60 22.05 6.27
N ASP A 18 5.05 22.18 5.03
CA ASP A 18 4.18 22.32 3.85
C ASP A 18 3.45 21.01 3.53
N GLU A 19 4.13 19.86 3.58
CA GLU A 19 3.49 18.54 3.44
C GLU A 19 2.44 18.32 4.53
N THR A 20 2.75 18.67 5.77
CA THR A 20 1.80 18.56 6.89
C THR A 20 0.55 19.40 6.65
N ALA A 21 0.72 20.64 6.18
CA ALA A 21 -0.40 21.51 5.84
C ALA A 21 -1.23 20.93 4.70
N TYR A 22 -0.58 20.42 3.65
CA TYR A 22 -1.21 19.77 2.50
C TYR A 22 -2.06 18.56 2.91
N PHE A 23 -1.50 17.62 3.68
CA PHE A 23 -2.22 16.43 4.13
C PHE A 23 -3.45 16.80 4.97
N ARG A 24 -3.29 17.71 5.93
CA ARG A 24 -4.40 18.16 6.79
C ARG A 24 -5.48 18.88 6.01
N MET A 25 -5.11 19.72 5.03
CA MET A 25 -6.07 20.40 4.17
C MET A 25 -6.92 19.39 3.40
N LEU A 26 -6.30 18.37 2.82
CA LEU A 26 -7.03 17.34 2.06
C LEU A 26 -7.95 16.50 2.95
N LEU A 27 -7.48 16.08 4.14
CA LEU A 27 -8.31 15.32 5.07
C LEU A 27 -9.60 16.06 5.46
N ASN A 28 -9.55 17.39 5.61
CA ASN A 28 -10.71 18.20 5.98
C ASN A 28 -11.64 18.54 4.80
N ARG A 29 -11.20 18.31 3.56
CA ARG A 29 -11.95 18.63 2.34
C ARG A 29 -12.58 17.39 1.71
N GLU A 30 -11.96 16.24 1.86
CA GLU A 30 -12.38 14.99 1.23
C GLU A 30 -13.59 14.34 1.91
N ASN A 31 -14.25 13.45 1.16
CA ASN A 31 -15.39 12.70 1.68
C ASN A 31 -14.93 11.61 2.67
N ILE A 32 -15.91 11.01 3.36
CA ILE A 32 -15.66 10.00 4.42
C ILE A 32 -14.89 8.79 3.87
N THR A 33 -15.20 8.33 2.66
CA THR A 33 -14.55 7.17 2.04
C THR A 33 -13.07 7.44 1.76
N SER A 34 -12.76 8.57 1.13
CA SER A 34 -11.38 9.02 0.88
C SER A 34 -10.61 9.21 2.19
N ALA A 35 -11.22 9.90 3.16
CA ALA A 35 -10.61 10.14 4.47
C ALA A 35 -10.33 8.84 5.24
N ALA A 36 -11.20 7.84 5.12
CA ALA A 36 -10.99 6.53 5.72
C ALA A 36 -9.74 5.84 5.13
N VAL A 37 -9.55 5.89 3.81
CA VAL A 37 -8.36 5.33 3.14
C VAL A 37 -7.08 6.08 3.54
N MET A 38 -7.15 7.41 3.67
CA MET A 38 -6.01 8.21 4.16
C MET A 38 -5.57 7.80 5.57
N ILE A 39 -6.52 7.46 6.45
CA ILE A 39 -6.25 7.07 7.85
C ILE A 39 -5.84 5.59 7.95
N GLN A 40 -6.51 4.74 7.18
CA GLN A 40 -6.33 3.30 7.13
C GLN A 40 -6.10 2.89 5.67
N PRO A 41 -4.84 2.90 5.22
CA PRO A 41 -4.50 2.43 3.88
C PRO A 41 -5.01 1.02 3.63
N SER A 42 -5.48 0.78 2.40
CA SER A 42 -5.91 -0.54 1.98
C SER A 42 -4.73 -1.33 1.43
N LEU A 43 -4.66 -2.61 1.76
CA LEU A 43 -3.63 -3.53 1.26
C LEU A 43 -4.32 -4.69 0.56
N ILE A 44 -3.98 -4.91 -0.71
CA ILE A 44 -4.51 -6.03 -1.51
C ILE A 44 -3.37 -6.97 -1.83
N SER A 45 -3.60 -8.27 -1.61
CA SER A 45 -2.64 -9.33 -1.88
C SER A 45 -3.01 -10.08 -3.15
N TYR A 46 -2.02 -10.27 -4.01
CA TYR A 46 -2.09 -11.08 -5.23
C TYR A 46 -1.16 -12.28 -5.07
N SER A 47 -1.68 -13.46 -5.38
CA SER A 47 -0.92 -14.72 -5.36
C SER A 47 -1.39 -15.61 -6.51
N PHE A 48 -0.65 -16.67 -6.83
CA PHE A 48 -1.06 -17.62 -7.86
C PHE A 48 -2.25 -18.50 -7.43
N ASN A 49 -2.37 -18.76 -6.13
CA ASN A 49 -3.32 -19.74 -5.61
C ASN A 49 -4.68 -19.13 -5.24
N SER A 50 -4.82 -17.81 -5.33
CA SER A 50 -6.05 -17.11 -4.94
C SER A 50 -6.28 -15.89 -5.80
N LEU A 51 -7.56 -15.53 -5.97
CA LEU A 51 -7.94 -14.22 -6.48
C LEU A 51 -7.38 -13.09 -5.59
N PRO A 52 -7.31 -11.84 -6.08
CA PRO A 52 -6.88 -10.71 -5.27
C PRO A 52 -7.77 -10.54 -4.04
N GLN A 53 -7.18 -10.48 -2.85
CA GLN A 53 -7.93 -10.38 -1.61
C GLN A 53 -7.39 -9.27 -0.69
N PRO A 54 -8.24 -8.62 0.10
CA PRO A 54 -7.78 -7.71 1.14
C PRO A 54 -6.85 -8.41 2.13
N ALA A 55 -5.73 -7.78 2.44
CA ALA A 55 -4.78 -8.22 3.44
C ALA A 55 -4.77 -7.22 4.61
N LEU A 56 -4.40 -7.70 5.80
CA LEU A 56 -4.20 -6.81 6.94
C LEU A 56 -2.95 -5.95 6.72
N LEU A 57 -3.01 -4.69 7.13
CA LEU A 57 -1.86 -3.78 7.10
C LEU A 57 -0.87 -4.14 8.24
N ASP A 58 -0.21 -5.29 8.08
CA ASP A 58 0.70 -5.90 9.04
C ASP A 58 1.88 -6.55 8.28
N VAL A 59 3.03 -6.63 8.95
CA VAL A 59 4.23 -7.32 8.46
C VAL A 59 3.95 -8.79 8.17
N ALA A 60 3.03 -9.41 8.91
CA ALA A 60 2.61 -10.80 8.65
C ALA A 60 1.97 -11.00 7.26
N SER A 61 1.47 -9.94 6.61
CA SER A 61 0.95 -10.01 5.24
C SER A 61 2.05 -10.01 4.16
N ILE A 62 3.29 -9.69 4.52
CA ILE A 62 4.42 -9.68 3.61
C ILE A 62 4.92 -11.11 3.41
N SER A 63 4.90 -11.58 2.15
CA SER A 63 5.39 -12.90 1.77
C SER A 63 6.23 -12.84 0.50
N ALA A 64 7.12 -13.82 0.31
CA ALA A 64 8.05 -13.87 -0.81
C ALA A 64 7.37 -14.17 -2.16
N ASP A 65 6.24 -14.88 -2.13
CA ASP A 65 5.47 -15.40 -3.26
C ASP A 65 4.26 -14.53 -3.64
N ARG A 66 4.14 -13.33 -3.05
CA ARG A 66 2.97 -12.44 -3.24
C ARG A 66 3.38 -11.09 -3.79
N ILE A 67 2.45 -10.47 -4.52
CA ILE A 67 2.50 -9.04 -4.84
C ILE A 67 1.49 -8.33 -3.94
N LEU A 68 1.90 -7.22 -3.34
CA LEU A 68 1.04 -6.39 -2.51
C LEU A 68 0.80 -5.04 -3.20
N LEU A 69 -0.45 -4.60 -3.23
CA LEU A 69 -0.85 -3.27 -3.63
C LEU A 69 -1.32 -2.50 -2.39
N LEU A 70 -0.56 -1.49 -2.00
CA LEU A 70 -0.93 -0.56 -0.95
C LEU A 70 -1.51 0.71 -1.59
N ASP A 71 -2.76 1.03 -1.26
CA ASP A 71 -3.36 2.32 -1.55
C ASP A 71 -3.50 3.12 -0.25
N ALA A 72 -2.70 4.18 -0.13
CA ALA A 72 -2.67 5.09 1.00
C ALA A 72 -3.25 6.48 0.65
N TYR A 73 -4.08 6.57 -0.39
CA TYR A 73 -4.65 7.79 -0.98
C TYR A 73 -3.61 8.72 -1.63
N PHE A 74 -2.59 9.15 -0.88
CA PHE A 74 -1.53 10.04 -1.38
C PHE A 74 -0.49 9.31 -2.25
N SER A 75 -0.40 8.00 -2.10
CA SER A 75 0.55 7.15 -2.82
C SER A 75 -0.02 5.76 -3.04
N ILE A 76 0.26 5.20 -4.21
CA ILE A 76 0.03 3.79 -4.52
C ILE A 76 1.39 3.10 -4.59
N VAL A 77 1.56 2.02 -3.84
CA VAL A 77 2.81 1.27 -3.79
C VAL A 77 2.56 -0.17 -4.20
N ILE A 78 3.33 -0.65 -5.18
CA ILE A 78 3.34 -2.06 -5.59
C ILE A 78 4.62 -2.70 -5.04
N PHE A 79 4.45 -3.60 -4.09
CA PHE A 79 5.53 -4.38 -3.52
C PHE A 79 5.56 -5.78 -4.14
N HIS A 80 6.74 -6.20 -4.58
CA HIS A 80 6.97 -7.55 -5.11
C HIS A 80 7.73 -8.35 -4.07
N GLY A 81 7.16 -9.48 -3.62
CA GLY A 81 7.86 -10.42 -2.76
C GLY A 81 9.16 -10.93 -3.40
N MET A 82 10.09 -11.39 -2.57
CA MET A 82 11.45 -11.78 -3.00
C MET A 82 11.44 -12.74 -4.20
N THR A 83 10.62 -13.80 -4.16
CA THR A 83 10.53 -14.79 -5.22
C THR A 83 9.93 -14.19 -6.50
N ILE A 84 8.88 -13.37 -6.37
CA ILE A 84 8.27 -12.67 -7.50
C ILE A 84 9.26 -11.70 -8.16
N ALA A 85 10.03 -10.96 -7.35
CA ALA A 85 11.04 -10.03 -7.84
C ALA A 85 12.16 -10.77 -8.60
N GLN A 86 12.60 -11.91 -8.09
CA GLN A 86 13.57 -12.77 -8.79
C GLN A 86 13.01 -13.26 -10.13
N TRP A 87 11.77 -13.75 -10.15
CA TRP A 87 11.13 -14.19 -11.39
C TRP A 87 10.98 -13.07 -12.41
N ARG A 88 10.61 -11.87 -11.94
CA ARG A 88 10.52 -10.67 -12.79
C ARG A 88 11.87 -10.31 -13.41
N ASN A 89 12.94 -10.39 -12.64
CA ASN A 89 14.30 -10.08 -13.09
C ASN A 89 14.84 -11.13 -14.07
N MET A 90 14.43 -12.39 -13.93
CA MET A 90 14.74 -13.46 -14.90
C MET A 90 13.91 -13.36 -16.19
N GLY A 91 12.90 -12.48 -16.23
CA GLY A 91 12.11 -12.25 -17.43
C GLY A 91 11.09 -13.34 -17.73
N TYR A 92 10.67 -14.12 -16.74
CA TYR A 92 9.67 -15.20 -16.95
C TYR A 92 8.36 -14.67 -17.54
N GLN A 93 7.95 -13.45 -17.19
CA GLN A 93 6.76 -12.79 -17.73
C GLN A 93 6.79 -12.57 -19.25
N SER A 94 7.95 -12.64 -19.90
CA SER A 94 8.09 -12.48 -21.36
C SER A 94 8.12 -13.80 -22.11
N GLN A 95 8.12 -14.93 -21.40
CA GLN A 95 8.16 -16.25 -21.99
C GLN A 95 6.73 -16.72 -22.30
N PRO A 96 6.47 -17.31 -23.49
CA PRO A 96 5.12 -17.77 -23.87
C PRO A 96 4.53 -18.81 -22.93
N GLU A 97 5.37 -19.57 -22.23
CA GLU A 97 4.96 -20.65 -21.30
C GLU A 97 4.33 -20.12 -20.00
N HIS A 98 4.52 -18.83 -19.69
CA HIS A 98 4.08 -18.19 -18.44
C HIS A 98 3.03 -17.09 -18.68
N GLN A 99 2.30 -17.18 -19.80
CA GLN A 99 1.22 -16.24 -20.15
C GLN A 99 -0.09 -16.55 -19.42
#